data_AF-A0AAU7WP37-F1
#
_entry.id   AF-A0AAU7WP37-F1
#
_cell.length_a   1.000
_cell.length_b   1.000
_cell.length_c   1.000
_cell.angle_alpha   90.00
_cell.angle_beta   90.00
_cell.angle_gamma   90.00
#
_symmetry.space_group_name_H-M   'P 1'
#
loop_
_entity.id
_entity.type
_entity.pdbx_description
1 polymer ?
#
loop_
_entity_poly.entity_id
_entity_poly.type
_entity_poly.pdbx_seq_one_letter_code
_entity_poly.pdbx_strand_id
1 'polypeptide(L)'
;MPSPHALLLQQPGPRPAFYRVAEYLWGAGCNVDSDGDSRTADDDQWTELTLILRNCRQQRLDIEPLSLAPLVLLIRASQADLGQKAAQFIQSVAGGTLQAPIKDR
;
A
#
# COMPACT_ATOMS: atom_id res chain seq x y z
N MET A 1 -17.30 -2.26 -13.98
CA MET A 1 -16.07 -2.55 -13.22
C MET A 1 -16.43 -2.32 -11.76
N PRO A 2 -16.33 -3.30 -10.84
CA PRO A 2 -16.50 -3.01 -9.42
C PRO A 2 -15.44 -1.97 -9.03
N SER A 3 -15.83 -0.95 -8.29
CA SER A 3 -14.91 0.09 -7.83
C SER A 3 -13.72 -0.55 -7.11
N PRO A 4 -12.48 -0.15 -7.38
CA PRO A 4 -11.32 -0.71 -6.69
C PRO A 4 -11.51 -0.56 -5.18
N HIS A 5 -11.23 -1.63 -4.45
CA HIS A 5 -11.28 -1.61 -2.99
C HIS A 5 -10.18 -0.68 -2.51
N ALA A 6 -10.60 0.46 -1.97
CA ALA A 6 -9.72 1.54 -1.58
C ALA A 6 -9.81 1.80 -0.07
N LEU A 7 -8.69 2.21 0.52
CA LEU A 7 -8.57 2.66 1.90
C LEU A 7 -7.68 3.90 1.92
N LEU A 8 -7.89 4.78 2.89
CA LEU A 8 -7.05 5.95 3.13
C LEU A 8 -6.25 5.72 4.41
N LEU A 9 -4.94 5.99 4.37
CA LEU A 9 -4.10 6.08 5.56
C LEU A 9 -3.68 7.53 5.76
N GLN A 10 -4.19 8.14 6.83
CA GLN A 10 -3.93 9.53 7.16
C GLN A 10 -2.73 9.65 8.09
N GLN A 11 -1.84 10.59 7.75
CA GLN A 11 -0.68 10.99 8.54
C GLN A 11 0.20 9.81 9.01
N PRO A 12 0.55 8.85 8.13
CA PRO A 12 1.52 7.83 8.52
C PRO A 12 2.88 8.47 8.79
N GLY A 13 3.62 7.89 9.73
CA GLY A 13 5.04 8.18 9.94
C GLY A 13 5.93 7.52 8.87
N PRO A 14 7.17 7.14 9.22
CA PRO A 14 8.04 6.34 8.35
C PRO A 14 7.37 5.02 7.97
N ARG A 15 7.40 4.68 6.67
CA ARG A 15 6.76 3.48 6.12
C ARG A 15 7.71 2.28 6.23
N PRO A 16 7.20 1.03 6.29
CA PRO A 16 8.06 -0.13 6.13
C PRO A 16 8.78 -0.10 4.77
N ALA A 17 9.99 -0.65 4.71
CA ALA A 17 10.65 -0.94 3.45
C ALA A 17 9.70 -1.68 2.49
N PHE A 18 9.66 -1.29 1.21
CA PHE A 18 8.61 -1.74 0.30
C PHE A 18 8.52 -3.28 0.18
N TYR A 19 9.66 -3.97 0.23
CA TYR A 19 9.71 -5.43 0.13
C TYR A 19 9.04 -6.11 1.33
N ARG A 20 9.03 -5.48 2.52
CA ARG A 20 8.33 -6.00 3.70
C ARG A 20 6.82 -5.99 3.53
N VAL A 21 6.28 -5.03 2.77
CA VAL A 21 4.85 -5.02 2.41
C VAL A 21 4.55 -6.24 1.54
N ALA A 22 5.37 -6.50 0.52
CA ALA A 22 5.22 -7.68 -0.35
C ALA A 22 5.32 -9.00 0.45
N GLU A 23 6.33 -9.13 1.31
CA GLU A 23 6.53 -10.33 2.13
C GLU A 23 5.40 -10.55 3.12
N TYR A 24 4.82 -9.50 3.69
CA TYR A 24 3.66 -9.62 4.57
C TYR A 24 2.43 -10.16 3.83
N LEU A 25 2.24 -9.77 2.57
CA LEU A 25 1.07 -10.17 1.77
C LEU A 25 1.21 -11.58 1.19
N TRP A 26 2.40 -11.95 0.73
CA TRP A 26 2.61 -13.14 -0.09
C TRP A 26 3.68 -14.11 0.43
N GLY A 27 4.29 -13.81 1.57
CA GLY A 27 5.34 -14.62 2.20
C GLY A 27 6.75 -14.15 1.86
N ALA A 28 7.70 -14.55 2.70
CA ALA A 28 9.11 -14.18 2.58
C ALA A 28 9.70 -14.61 1.22
N GLY A 29 10.49 -13.72 0.62
CA GLY A 29 11.11 -13.99 -0.70
C GLY A 29 10.13 -14.12 -1.86
N CYS A 30 8.90 -13.60 -1.74
CA CYS A 30 7.94 -13.61 -2.84
C CYS A 30 8.49 -12.90 -4.09
N ASN A 31 8.13 -13.43 -5.27
CA ASN A 31 8.59 -12.90 -6.54
C ASN A 31 7.57 -11.89 -7.09
N VAL A 32 7.90 -10.61 -6.97
CA VAL A 32 7.01 -9.49 -7.32
C VAL A 32 7.64 -8.60 -8.40
N ASP A 33 6.80 -7.98 -9.20
CA ASP A 33 7.17 -6.72 -9.87
C ASP A 33 6.84 -5.57 -8.91
N SER A 34 7.77 -4.64 -8.73
CA SER A 34 7.62 -3.46 -7.89
C SER A 34 7.94 -2.19 -8.65
N ASP A 35 7.24 -1.11 -8.34
CA ASP A 35 7.50 0.25 -8.82
C ASP A 35 7.17 1.27 -7.72
N GLY A 36 7.59 2.52 -7.85
CA GLY A 36 7.34 3.58 -6.88
C GLY A 36 8.53 4.53 -6.70
N ASP A 37 8.50 5.30 -5.61
CA ASP A 37 9.48 6.37 -5.34
C ASP A 37 10.48 6.04 -4.23
N SER A 38 10.60 4.76 -3.84
CA SER A 38 11.63 4.29 -2.92
C SER A 38 13.03 4.54 -3.49
N ARG A 39 13.85 5.34 -2.81
CA ARG A 39 15.22 5.69 -3.22
C ARG A 39 16.23 4.57 -2.99
N THR A 40 15.95 3.72 -2.01
CA THR A 40 16.74 2.54 -1.65
C THR A 40 15.80 1.42 -1.19
N ALA A 41 16.31 0.20 -1.06
CA ALA A 41 15.50 -0.94 -0.60
C ALA A 41 14.87 -0.71 0.79
N ASP A 42 15.59 -0.02 1.68
CA ASP A 42 15.17 0.28 3.05
C ASP A 42 14.66 1.73 3.21
N ASP A 43 14.30 2.41 2.11
CA ASP A 43 13.73 3.75 2.19
C ASP A 43 12.40 3.71 2.95
N ASP A 44 12.29 4.53 3.99
CA ASP A 44 11.10 4.67 4.82
C ASP A 44 10.29 5.94 4.46
N GLN A 45 10.74 6.69 3.45
CA GLN A 45 10.12 7.92 2.97
C GLN A 45 9.43 7.81 1.60
N TRP A 46 9.17 6.61 1.08
CA TRP A 46 8.38 6.42 -0.15
C TRP A 46 6.93 6.85 0.02
N THR A 47 6.36 7.54 -0.95
CA THR A 47 4.94 7.94 -0.95
C THR A 47 4.12 7.18 -1.99
N GLU A 48 4.81 6.52 -2.93
CA GLU A 48 4.24 5.73 -4.01
C GLU A 48 4.80 4.30 -3.99
N LEU A 49 3.91 3.32 -4.16
CA LEU A 49 4.30 1.91 -4.23
C LEU A 49 3.30 1.12 -5.09
N THR A 50 3.81 0.45 -6.12
CA THR A 50 3.09 -0.59 -6.85
C THR A 50 3.73 -1.94 -6.55
N LEU A 51 2.92 -2.96 -6.25
CA LEU A 51 3.35 -4.35 -6.10
C LEU A 51 2.42 -5.28 -6.88
N ILE A 52 3.00 -6.18 -7.67
CA ILE A 52 2.27 -7.19 -8.45
C ILE A 52 2.91 -8.56 -8.23
N LEU A 53 2.13 -9.54 -7.78
CA LEU A 53 2.63 -10.90 -7.61
C LEU A 53 2.83 -11.58 -8.98
N ARG A 54 4.07 -11.94 -9.35
CA ARG A 54 4.38 -12.40 -10.71
C ARG A 54 3.66 -13.68 -11.12
N ASN A 55 3.47 -14.61 -10.19
CA ASN A 55 2.79 -15.88 -10.44
C ASN A 55 1.25 -15.75 -10.46
N CYS A 56 0.71 -14.60 -10.06
CA CYS A 56 -0.72 -14.30 -10.05
C CYS A 56 -0.94 -12.79 -10.23
N ARG A 57 -0.77 -12.31 -11.48
CA ARG A 57 -0.79 -10.87 -11.80
C ARG A 57 -2.12 -10.17 -11.50
N GLN A 58 -3.18 -10.93 -11.21
CA GLN A 58 -4.45 -10.42 -10.71
C GLN A 58 -4.35 -9.93 -9.27
N GLN A 59 -3.30 -10.27 -8.52
CA GLN A 59 -3.02 -9.72 -7.20
C GLN A 59 -2.08 -8.52 -7.34
N ARG A 60 -2.67 -7.34 -7.21
CA ARG A 60 -2.00 -6.05 -7.36
C ARG A 60 -2.37 -5.14 -6.20
N LEU A 61 -1.38 -4.44 -5.69
CA LEU A 61 -1.49 -3.36 -4.72
C LEU A 61 -0.89 -2.09 -5.33
N ASP A 62 -1.63 -0.99 -5.25
CA ASP A 62 -1.19 0.33 -5.65
C ASP A 62 -1.37 1.28 -4.45
N ILE A 63 -0.34 2.05 -4.13
CA ILE A 63 -0.36 3.09 -3.10
C ILE A 63 0.12 4.38 -3.75
N GLU A 64 -0.67 5.43 -3.61
CA GLU A 64 -0.38 6.75 -4.16
C GLU A 64 -0.68 7.83 -3.11
N PRO A 65 0.05 8.96 -3.11
CA PRO A 65 -0.27 10.08 -2.26
C PRO A 65 -1.47 10.85 -2.82
N LEU A 66 -2.50 11.08 -1.99
CA LEU A 66 -3.53 12.08 -2.27
C LEU A 66 -3.14 13.48 -1.79
N SER A 67 -2.26 13.54 -0.81
CA SER A 67 -1.70 14.75 -0.24
C SER A 67 -0.34 14.42 0.34
N LEU A 68 0.62 15.36 0.27
CA LEU A 68 1.95 15.20 0.86
C LEU A 68 2.09 15.95 2.20
N ALA A 69 1.24 16.94 2.47
CA ALA A 69 1.30 17.77 3.68
C ALA A 69 -0.11 18.22 4.13
N PRO A 70 -0.76 17.51 5.08
CA PRO A 70 -0.33 16.26 5.68
C PRO A 70 -0.31 15.09 4.68
N LEU A 71 0.56 14.10 4.89
CA LEU A 71 0.60 12.91 4.04
C LEU A 71 -0.70 12.11 4.18
N VAL A 72 -1.33 11.81 3.05
CA VAL A 72 -2.50 10.92 2.95
C VAL A 72 -2.22 9.92 1.84
N LEU A 73 -2.17 8.64 2.17
CA LEU A 73 -1.96 7.57 1.20
C LEU A 73 -3.30 6.94 0.82
N LEU A 74 -3.55 6.82 -0.48
CA LEU A 74 -4.64 6.03 -1.05
C LEU A 74 -4.10 4.64 -1.39
N ILE A 75 -4.62 3.64 -0.69
CA ILE A 75 -4.27 2.23 -0.86
C ILE A 75 -5.36 1.57 -1.68
N ARG A 76 -5.05 1.12 -2.89
CA ARG A 76 -5.96 0.38 -3.76
C ARG A 76 -5.43 -1.01 -4.00
N ALA A 77 -6.31 -1.99 -3.99
CA ALA A 77 -5.94 -3.35 -4.32
C ALA A 77 -6.96 -3.98 -5.26
N SER A 78 -6.51 -4.99 -6.00
CA SER A 78 -7.38 -5.78 -6.86
C SER A 78 -8.40 -6.63 -6.09
N GLN A 79 -8.18 -6.85 -4.79
CA GLN A 79 -9.08 -7.58 -3.89
C GLN A 79 -9.19 -6.84 -2.55
N ALA A 80 -10.39 -6.83 -1.96
CA ALA A 80 -10.66 -6.15 -0.69
C ALA A 80 -9.71 -6.60 0.43
N ASP A 81 -9.61 -7.90 0.62
CA ASP A 81 -8.79 -8.50 1.68
C ASP A 81 -7.30 -8.18 1.51
N LEU A 82 -6.82 -8.11 0.26
CA LEU A 82 -5.43 -7.74 -0.03
C LEU A 82 -5.15 -6.30 0.38
N GLY A 83 -6.04 -5.37 -0.01
CA GLY A 83 -5.92 -3.95 0.36
C GLY A 83 -6.04 -3.74 1.88
N GLN A 84 -6.95 -4.46 2.53
CA GLN A 84 -7.11 -4.40 3.98
C GLN A 84 -5.89 -4.92 4.73
N LYS A 85 -5.32 -6.07 4.32
CA LYS A 85 -4.07 -6.60 4.90
C LYS A 85 -2.91 -5.63 4.73
N ALA A 86 -2.75 -5.06 3.55
CA ALA A 86 -1.69 -4.08 3.26
C ALA A 86 -1.83 -2.85 4.15
N ALA A 87 -3.04 -2.27 4.19
CA ALA A 87 -3.34 -1.09 4.99
C ALA A 87 -3.09 -1.32 6.49
N GLN A 88 -3.55 -2.46 7.03
CA GLN A 88 -3.34 -2.81 8.44
C GLN A 88 -1.86 -3.01 8.78
N PHE A 89 -1.09 -3.63 7.89
CA PHE A 89 0.35 -3.80 8.10
C PHE A 89 1.10 -2.47 8.06
N ILE A 90 0.83 -1.64 7.06
CA ILE A 90 1.47 -0.32 6.96
C ILE A 90 1.10 0.52 8.18
N GLN A 91 -0.17 0.51 8.61
CA GLN A 91 -0.61 1.21 9.82
C GLN A 91 0.08 0.68 11.09
N SER A 92 0.27 -0.63 11.22
CA SER A 92 0.89 -1.19 12.43
C SER A 92 2.36 -0.80 12.57
N VAL A 93 3.05 -0.51 11.46
CA VAL A 93 4.45 -0.05 11.44
C VAL A 93 4.53 1.48 11.49
N ALA A 94 3.79 2.17 10.63
CA ALA A 94 3.90 3.62 10.42
C ALA A 94 2.97 4.44 11.33
N GLY A 95 2.04 3.81 12.04
CA GLY A 95 0.97 4.49 12.76
C GLY A 95 -0.06 5.12 11.81
N GLY A 96 -0.66 6.22 12.24
CA GLY A 96 -1.70 6.93 11.49
C GLY A 96 -3.10 6.31 11.61
N THR A 97 -4.06 6.87 10.87
CA THR A 97 -5.48 6.50 10.96
C THR A 97 -5.98 5.95 9.64
N LEU A 98 -6.52 4.73 9.65
CA LEU A 98 -7.20 4.13 8.50
C LEU A 98 -8.64 4.62 8.40
N GLN A 99 -9.07 4.94 7.18
CA GLN A 99 -10.43 5.33 6.87
C GLN A 99 -10.90 4.69 5.57
N ALA A 100 -12.21 4.46 5.47
CA ALA A 100 -12.82 4.18 4.19
C ALA A 100 -12.79 5.45 3.32
N PRO A 101 -12.64 5.34 1.99
CA PRO A 101 -12.77 6.47 1.08
C PRO A 101 -14.16 7.07 1.24
N ILE A 102 -14.25 8.39 1.27
CA ILE A 102 -15.54 9.08 1.24
C ILE A 102 -16.21 8.71 -0.09
N LYS A 103 -17.35 8.02 -0.02
CA LYS A 103 -18.23 7.84 -1.18
C LYS A 103 -19.05 9.12 -1.27
N ASP A 104 -18.71 9.99 -2.21
CA ASP A 104 -19.66 11.03 -2.61
C ASP A 104 -20.94 10.33 -3.10
N ARG A 105 -22.08 10.75 -2.53
CA ARG A 105 -23.42 10.27 -2.85
C ARG A 105 -23.93 10.86 -4.15
#